data_AF-A0A2L0GGL1-F1
#
_entry.id   AF-A0A2L0GGL1-F1
#
_cell.length_a   1.000
_cell.length_b   1.000
_cell.length_c   1.000
_cell.angle_alpha   90.00
_cell.angle_beta   90.00
_cell.angle_gamma   90.00
#
_symmetry.space_group_name_H-M   'P 1'
#
loop_
_entity.id
_entity.type
_entity.pdbx_description
1 polymer ?
#
loop_
_entity_poly.entity_id
_entity_poly.type
_entity_poly.pdbx_seq_one_letter_code
_entity_poly.pdbx_strand_id
1 'polypeptide(L)'
;MGDVTIQAPARPEPALNRLYRKLRDEAAQDQELTEYIAQLQIFTRSVEDETVVGLDGKLTAADRQDQLDMAKAMKEMVYAELRKNMFSRTFQTIYATLMGKIYEEFQTWVQPAIAKGASREQIDQLVNLHVVKPVVSELETCSEYDGSATSTVRGMIYFLTGNCHLVWH
;
A
#
# COMPACT_ATOMS: atom_id res chain seq x y z
N MET A 1 49.60 22.40 1.79
CA MET A 1 48.34 22.29 2.54
C MET A 1 47.23 22.21 1.52
N GLY A 2 46.78 21.00 1.20
CA GLY A 2 45.60 20.77 0.36
C GLY A 2 44.46 20.37 1.27
N ASP A 3 43.40 21.17 1.29
CA ASP A 3 42.18 20.87 2.02
C ASP A 3 41.51 19.65 1.38
N VAL A 4 41.49 18.53 2.09
CA VAL A 4 40.70 17.35 1.71
C VAL A 4 39.31 17.56 2.28
N THR A 5 38.40 18.04 1.45
CA THR A 5 36.96 18.05 1.77
C THR A 5 36.49 16.60 1.83
N ILE A 6 36.33 16.05 3.04
CA ILE A 6 35.68 14.76 3.26
C ILE A 6 34.19 14.95 2.97
N GLN A 7 33.76 14.52 1.79
CA GLN A 7 32.35 14.41 1.47
C GLN A 7 31.77 13.24 2.28
N ALA A 8 30.81 13.55 3.17
CA ALA A 8 30.09 12.53 3.93
C ALA A 8 29.46 11.51 2.96
N PRO A 9 29.47 10.20 3.30
CA PRO A 9 28.83 9.21 2.44
C PRO A 9 27.36 9.56 2.29
N ALA A 10 26.89 9.70 1.05
CA ALA A 10 25.47 9.87 0.75
C ALA A 10 24.72 8.75 1.48
N ARG A 11 23.72 9.10 2.30
CA ARG A 11 22.87 8.09 2.96
C ARG A 11 22.38 7.12 1.88
N PRO A 12 22.47 5.79 2.12
CA PRO A 12 21.98 4.83 1.16
C PRO A 12 20.52 5.17 0.89
N GLU A 13 20.23 5.46 -0.37
CA GLU A 13 18.92 5.92 -0.76
C GLU A 13 17.88 4.85 -0.41
N PRO A 14 16.73 5.23 0.19
CA PRO A 14 15.69 4.28 0.54
C PRO A 14 15.37 3.37 -0.65
N ALA A 15 15.22 2.07 -0.39
CA ALA A 15 15.05 1.07 -1.45
C ALA A 15 13.89 1.43 -2.41
N LEU A 16 12.86 2.10 -1.89
CA LEU A 16 11.71 2.60 -2.63
C LEU A 16 12.08 3.71 -3.65
N ASN A 17 12.88 4.70 -3.27
CA ASN A 17 13.34 5.77 -4.17
C ASN A 17 14.18 5.24 -5.34
N ARG A 18 15.03 4.24 -5.06
CA ARG A 18 15.78 3.54 -6.11
C ARG A 18 14.85 2.82 -7.09
N LEU A 19 13.75 2.23 -6.61
CA LEU A 19 12.76 1.61 -7.47
C LEU A 19 12.00 2.68 -8.29
N TYR A 20 11.56 3.80 -7.71
CA TYR A 20 10.88 4.85 -8.48
C TYR A 20 11.75 5.49 -9.57
N ARG A 21 13.07 5.64 -9.35
CA ARG A 21 13.98 6.06 -10.42
C ARG A 21 14.05 5.04 -11.56
N LYS A 22 14.17 3.74 -11.23
CA LYS A 22 14.10 2.68 -12.24
C LYS A 22 12.78 2.68 -13.00
N LEU A 23 11.66 2.96 -12.33
CA LEU A 23 10.35 3.09 -12.97
C LEU A 23 10.35 4.21 -14.01
N ARG A 24 10.94 5.35 -13.68
CA ARG A 24 11.07 6.50 -14.59
C ARG A 24 11.92 6.16 -15.81
N ASP A 25 13.01 5.42 -15.60
CA ASP A 25 13.90 4.97 -16.69
C ASP A 25 13.22 3.91 -17.57
N GLU A 26 12.44 2.99 -16.99
CA GLU A 26 11.64 1.98 -17.71
C GLU A 26 10.46 2.58 -18.47
N ALA A 27 9.87 3.69 -17.99
CA ALA A 27 8.80 4.39 -18.70
C ALA A 27 9.28 5.11 -19.97
N ALA A 28 10.60 5.30 -20.13
CA ALA A 28 11.22 5.88 -21.31
C ALA A 28 11.59 4.85 -22.40
N GLN A 29 11.33 3.56 -22.17
CA GLN A 29 11.60 2.47 -23.11
C GLN A 29 10.30 1.73 -23.47
N ASP A 30 10.23 1.17 -24.69
CA ASP A 30 9.09 0.34 -25.11
C ASP A 30 8.98 -0.91 -24.20
N GLN A 31 7.85 -1.05 -23.51
CA GLN A 31 7.59 -2.14 -22.57
C GLN A 31 6.91 -3.32 -23.29
N GLU A 32 7.50 -4.52 -23.17
CA GLU A 32 6.85 -5.76 -23.58
C GLU A 32 5.74 -6.17 -22.60
N LEU A 33 4.70 -6.81 -23.14
CA LEU A 33 3.53 -7.29 -22.40
C LEU A 33 3.97 -8.21 -21.25
N THR A 34 3.81 -7.77 -19.99
CA THR A 34 4.17 -8.58 -18.82
C THR A 34 2.95 -8.79 -17.92
N GLU A 35 2.67 -10.04 -17.54
CA GLU A 35 1.69 -10.36 -16.49
C GLU A 35 2.10 -9.75 -15.13
N TYR A 36 1.16 -9.65 -14.18
CA TYR A 36 1.49 -9.23 -12.82
C TYR A 36 2.58 -10.13 -12.21
N ILE A 37 3.57 -9.54 -11.53
CA ILE A 37 4.56 -10.30 -10.76
C ILE A 37 3.84 -11.14 -9.70
N ALA A 38 4.37 -12.34 -9.41
CA ALA A 38 3.75 -13.29 -8.47
C ALA A 38 3.39 -12.65 -7.10
N GLN A 39 4.22 -11.72 -6.62
CA GLN A 39 3.99 -11.00 -5.37
C GLN A 39 2.75 -10.09 -5.41
N LEU A 40 2.51 -9.42 -6.55
CA LEU A 40 1.33 -8.60 -6.75
C LEU A 40 0.10 -9.47 -7.05
N GLN A 41 0.29 -10.58 -7.77
CA GLN A 41 -0.77 -11.54 -8.06
C GLN A 41 -1.45 -12.03 -6.78
N ILE A 42 -0.69 -12.28 -5.72
CA ILE A 42 -1.23 -12.66 -4.40
C ILE A 42 -2.25 -11.64 -3.90
N PHE A 43 -1.96 -10.34 -4.02
CA PHE A 43 -2.81 -9.25 -3.51
C PHE A 43 -3.96 -8.86 -4.45
N THR A 44 -3.88 -9.26 -5.72
CA THR A 44 -4.93 -8.99 -6.73
C THR A 44 -5.96 -10.11 -6.83
N ARG A 45 -5.68 -11.30 -6.29
CA ARG A 45 -6.63 -12.42 -6.26
C ARG A 45 -7.52 -12.29 -5.04
N SER A 46 -8.82 -12.47 -5.23
CA SER A 46 -9.75 -12.58 -4.09
C SER A 46 -9.49 -13.91 -3.38
N VAL A 47 -9.51 -13.89 -2.04
CA VAL A 47 -9.41 -15.12 -1.24
C VAL A 47 -10.73 -15.89 -1.34
N GLU A 48 -10.69 -17.04 -1.99
CA GLU A 48 -11.83 -17.95 -2.18
C GLU A 48 -12.11 -18.76 -0.90
N ASP A 49 -12.51 -18.13 0.21
CA ASP A 49 -13.15 -18.86 1.34
C ASP A 49 -13.71 -17.96 2.47
N GLU A 50 -13.91 -16.66 2.24
CA GLU A 50 -14.34 -15.76 3.31
C GLU A 50 -15.87 -15.62 3.37
N THR A 51 -16.46 -15.80 4.56
CA THR A 51 -17.91 -15.69 4.79
C THR A 51 -18.43 -14.25 4.69
N VAL A 52 -17.56 -13.26 4.95
CA VAL A 52 -17.83 -11.84 4.76
C VAL A 52 -17.07 -11.35 3.52
N VAL A 53 -17.77 -11.40 2.38
CA VAL A 53 -17.17 -11.10 1.08
C VAL A 53 -17.21 -9.61 0.77
N GLY A 54 -16.07 -9.09 0.33
CA GLY A 54 -15.95 -7.76 -0.25
C GLY A 54 -15.89 -6.62 0.77
N LEU A 55 -15.49 -5.45 0.27
CA LEU A 55 -15.27 -4.24 1.07
C LEU A 55 -16.54 -3.83 1.85
N ASP A 56 -17.71 -3.95 1.22
CA ASP A 56 -19.00 -3.61 1.80
C ASP A 56 -19.35 -4.48 3.01
N GLY A 57 -19.19 -5.79 2.89
CA GLY A 57 -19.48 -6.75 3.95
C GLY A 57 -18.56 -6.53 5.16
N LYS A 58 -17.26 -6.35 4.90
CA LYS A 58 -16.26 -6.16 5.97
C LYS A 58 -16.43 -4.85 6.73
N LEU A 59 -16.67 -3.76 6.03
CA LEU A 59 -16.92 -2.47 6.69
C LEU A 59 -18.26 -2.47 7.43
N THR A 60 -19.27 -3.17 6.91
CA THR A 60 -20.54 -3.34 7.62
C THR A 60 -20.37 -4.17 8.89
N ALA A 61 -19.63 -5.28 8.83
CA ALA A 61 -19.33 -6.12 9.99
C ALA A 61 -18.51 -5.37 11.05
N ALA A 62 -17.67 -4.41 10.64
CA ALA A 62 -16.86 -3.59 11.51
C ALA A 62 -17.53 -2.28 11.97
N ASP A 63 -18.84 -2.08 11.72
CA ASP A 63 -19.60 -0.88 12.07
C ASP A 63 -19.01 0.43 11.47
N ARG A 64 -18.65 0.37 10.18
CA ARG A 64 -17.95 1.43 9.42
C ARG A 64 -18.65 1.78 8.11
N GLN A 65 -19.97 1.67 8.07
CA GLN A 65 -20.77 1.99 6.89
C GLN A 65 -20.61 3.46 6.45
N ASP A 66 -20.30 4.35 7.39
CA ASP A 66 -20.00 5.77 7.13
C ASP A 66 -18.78 5.98 6.23
N GLN A 67 -17.87 5.01 6.16
CA GLN A 67 -16.64 5.09 5.36
C GLN A 67 -16.78 4.45 3.97
N LEU A 68 -17.91 3.81 3.70
CA LEU A 68 -18.08 2.87 2.59
C LEU A 68 -17.95 3.54 1.21
N ASP A 69 -18.57 4.72 1.03
CA ASP A 69 -18.50 5.47 -0.23
C ASP A 69 -17.08 5.97 -0.52
N MET A 70 -16.41 6.51 0.51
CA MET A 70 -15.02 6.96 0.40
C MET A 70 -14.08 5.76 0.14
N ALA A 71 -14.28 4.65 0.85
CA ALA A 71 -13.47 3.45 0.70
C ALA A 71 -13.57 2.86 -0.70
N LYS A 72 -14.76 2.85 -1.30
CA LYS A 72 -14.97 2.44 -2.71
C LYS A 72 -14.21 3.35 -3.67
N ALA A 73 -14.37 4.66 -3.53
CA ALA A 73 -13.69 5.62 -4.41
C ALA A 73 -12.16 5.48 -4.34
N MET A 74 -11.60 5.32 -3.14
CA MET A 74 -10.16 5.15 -2.94
C MET A 74 -9.65 3.78 -3.43
N LYS A 75 -10.45 2.72 -3.28
CA LYS A 75 -10.15 1.41 -3.86
C LYS A 75 -10.08 1.49 -5.39
N GLU A 76 -11.07 2.11 -6.02
CA GLU A 76 -11.11 2.26 -7.49
C GLU A 76 -9.95 3.10 -8.02
N MET A 77 -9.52 4.13 -7.29
CA MET A 77 -8.32 4.91 -7.61
C MET A 77 -7.07 4.02 -7.70
N VAL A 78 -6.87 3.13 -6.73
CA VAL A 78 -5.73 2.19 -6.73
C VAL A 78 -5.83 1.18 -7.87
N TYR A 79 -7.03 0.67 -8.15
CA TYR A 79 -7.27 -0.20 -9.32
C TYR A 79 -6.98 0.50 -10.65
N ALA A 80 -7.36 1.78 -10.79
CA ALA A 80 -7.07 2.55 -11.99
C ALA A 80 -5.56 2.77 -12.17
N GLU A 81 -4.84 3.10 -11.10
CA GLU A 81 -3.39 3.31 -11.14
C GLU A 81 -2.63 2.01 -11.46
N LEU A 82 -3.06 0.88 -10.88
CA LEU A 82 -2.55 -0.46 -11.18
C LEU A 82 -2.76 -0.85 -12.65
N ARG A 83 -3.94 -0.56 -13.22
CA ARG A 83 -4.24 -0.86 -14.63
C ARG A 83 -3.42 0.01 -15.57
N LYS A 84 -3.31 1.30 -15.27
CA LYS A 84 -2.54 2.27 -16.07
C LYS A 84 -1.06 1.89 -16.16
N ASN A 85 -0.49 1.42 -15.06
CA ASN A 85 0.92 1.08 -14.97
C ASN A 85 1.17 -0.44 -14.97
N MET A 86 0.20 -1.24 -15.43
CA MET A 86 0.26 -2.70 -15.42
C MET A 86 1.46 -3.23 -16.20
N PHE A 87 1.95 -2.50 -17.20
CA PHE A 87 3.08 -2.94 -18.04
C PHE A 87 4.46 -2.65 -17.44
N SER A 88 4.55 -1.84 -16.38
CA SER A 88 5.82 -1.58 -15.72
C SER A 88 6.09 -2.57 -14.60
N ARG A 89 7.10 -3.43 -14.80
CA ARG A 89 7.57 -4.35 -13.76
C ARG A 89 8.03 -3.62 -12.51
N THR A 90 8.68 -2.46 -12.65
CA THR A 90 9.10 -1.70 -11.48
C THR A 90 7.91 -1.12 -10.71
N PHE A 91 6.88 -0.60 -11.39
CA PHE A 91 5.66 -0.14 -10.71
C PHE A 91 5.00 -1.28 -9.93
N GLN A 92 4.84 -2.44 -10.57
CA GLN A 92 4.29 -3.62 -9.92
C GLN A 92 5.10 -4.04 -8.69
N THR A 93 6.43 -3.99 -8.77
CA THR A 93 7.34 -4.32 -7.65
C THR A 93 7.15 -3.35 -6.48
N ILE A 94 6.99 -2.06 -6.78
CA ILE A 94 6.75 -1.06 -5.76
C ILE A 94 5.40 -1.29 -5.07
N TYR A 95 4.33 -1.44 -5.85
CA TYR A 95 3.00 -1.66 -5.29
C TYR A 95 2.94 -2.96 -4.49
N ALA A 96 3.58 -4.04 -4.96
CA ALA A 96 3.67 -5.29 -4.20
C ALA A 96 4.42 -5.12 -2.87
N THR A 97 5.51 -4.33 -2.86
CA THR A 97 6.28 -4.05 -1.64
C THR A 97 5.45 -3.25 -0.64
N LEU A 98 4.75 -2.21 -1.09
CA LEU A 98 3.89 -1.38 -0.25
C LEU A 98 2.71 -2.18 0.30
N MET A 99 2.04 -2.96 -0.55
CA MET A 99 0.93 -3.82 -0.14
C MET A 99 1.37 -4.90 0.85
N GLY A 100 2.52 -5.54 0.63
CA GLY A 100 3.08 -6.52 1.55
C GLY A 100 3.38 -5.93 2.91
N LYS A 101 3.97 -4.72 2.95
CA LYS A 101 4.24 -4.01 4.20
C LYS A 101 2.95 -3.63 4.94
N ILE A 102 1.95 -3.09 4.22
CA ILE A 102 0.64 -2.78 4.80
C ILE A 102 0.01 -4.03 5.42
N TYR A 103 0.05 -5.15 4.69
CA TYR A 103 -0.48 -6.43 5.16
C TYR A 103 0.22 -6.92 6.42
N GLU A 104 1.55 -6.91 6.44
CA GLU A 104 2.36 -7.37 7.57
C GLU A 104 2.14 -6.52 8.83
N GLU A 105 2.14 -5.20 8.70
CA GLU A 105 1.87 -4.28 9.83
C GLU A 105 0.43 -4.44 10.34
N PHE A 106 -0.54 -4.62 9.43
CA PHE A 106 -1.93 -4.85 9.82
C PHE A 106 -2.11 -6.16 10.59
N GLN A 107 -1.51 -7.26 10.10
CA GLN A 107 -1.54 -8.56 10.78
C GLN A 107 -0.83 -8.52 12.14
N THR A 108 0.26 -7.75 12.24
CA THR A 108 1.06 -7.68 13.46
C THR A 108 0.40 -6.85 14.55
N TRP A 109 -0.20 -5.70 14.20
CA TRP A 109 -0.67 -4.73 15.18
C TRP A 109 -2.19 -4.62 15.27
N VAL A 110 -2.89 -4.71 14.13
CA VAL A 110 -4.32 -4.42 14.05
C VAL A 110 -5.16 -5.68 14.27
N GLN A 111 -4.82 -6.78 13.59
CA GLN A 111 -5.54 -8.05 13.72
C GLN A 111 -5.60 -8.57 15.17
N PRO A 112 -4.52 -8.54 15.97
CA PRO A 112 -4.58 -9.00 17.36
C PRO A 112 -5.40 -8.08 18.26
N ALA A 113 -5.50 -6.79 17.92
CA ALA A 113 -6.33 -5.84 18.64
C ALA A 113 -7.82 -6.06 18.36
N ILE A 114 -8.18 -6.33 17.10
CA ILE A 114 -9.53 -6.73 16.70
C ILE A 114 -9.94 -8.00 17.45
N ALA A 115 -9.08 -9.03 17.45
CA ALA A 115 -9.35 -10.29 18.15
C ALA A 115 -9.52 -10.12 19.67
N LYS A 116 -8.97 -9.05 20.26
CA LYS A 116 -9.13 -8.69 21.68
C LYS A 116 -10.36 -7.81 21.95
N GLY A 117 -11.17 -7.50 20.93
CA GLY A 117 -12.35 -6.65 21.04
C GLY A 117 -12.02 -5.17 21.24
N ALA A 118 -10.90 -4.69 20.68
CA ALA A 118 -10.56 -3.27 20.73
C ALA A 118 -11.65 -2.40 20.09
N SER A 119 -11.84 -1.18 20.62
CA SER A 119 -12.83 -0.26 20.08
C SER A 119 -12.44 0.22 18.67
N ARG A 120 -13.44 0.72 17.93
CA ARG A 120 -13.23 1.33 16.61
C ARG A 120 -12.15 2.41 16.62
N GLU A 121 -12.14 3.26 17.64
CA GLU A 121 -11.16 4.34 17.83
C GLU A 121 -9.75 3.80 18.05
N GLN A 122 -9.61 2.73 18.85
CA GLN A 122 -8.32 2.08 19.11
C GLN A 122 -7.78 1.43 17.84
N ILE A 123 -8.63 0.76 17.07
CA ILE A 123 -8.27 0.18 15.77
C ILE A 123 -7.81 1.29 14.80
N ASP A 124 -8.55 2.40 14.73
CA ASP A 124 -8.18 3.53 13.87
C ASP A 124 -6.84 4.15 14.26
N GLN A 125 -6.58 4.26 15.56
CA GLN A 125 -5.30 4.73 16.08
C GLN A 125 -4.16 3.78 15.70
N LEU A 126 -4.36 2.46 15.84
CA LEU A 126 -3.37 1.46 15.47
C LEU A 126 -3.08 1.47 13.97
N VAL A 127 -4.12 1.50 13.13
CA VAL A 127 -3.98 1.61 11.68
C VAL A 127 -3.20 2.89 11.33
N ASN A 128 -3.52 4.02 11.96
CA ASN A 128 -2.83 5.27 11.67
C ASN A 128 -1.35 5.23 12.09
N LEU A 129 -1.05 4.74 13.29
CA LEU A 129 0.30 4.75 13.86
C LEU A 129 1.23 3.70 13.25
N HIS A 130 0.73 2.48 13.04
CA HIS A 130 1.56 1.35 12.63
C HIS A 130 1.50 1.07 11.12
N VAL A 131 0.42 1.47 10.44
CA VAL A 131 0.25 1.17 9.01
C VAL A 131 0.40 2.44 8.17
N VAL A 132 -0.42 3.47 8.43
CA VAL A 132 -0.47 4.66 7.57
C VAL A 132 0.80 5.49 7.69
N LYS A 133 1.16 5.95 8.90
CA LYS A 133 2.32 6.83 9.08
C LYS A 133 3.65 6.23 8.57
N PRO A 134 3.99 4.97 8.86
CA PRO A 134 5.27 4.42 8.41
C PRO A 134 5.36 4.28 6.89
N VAL A 135 4.26 3.90 6.22
CA VAL A 135 4.22 3.74 4.76
C VAL A 135 4.18 5.12 4.07
N VAL A 136 3.40 6.07 4.62
CA VAL A 136 3.37 7.45 4.12
C VAL A 136 4.74 8.11 4.23
N SER A 137 5.42 7.98 5.37
CA SER A 137 6.75 8.57 5.56
C SER A 137 7.77 8.03 4.55
N GLU A 138 7.62 6.80 4.07
CA GLU A 138 8.47 6.27 2.99
C GLU A 138 8.08 6.83 1.63
N LEU A 139 6.78 6.93 1.34
CA LEU A 139 6.28 7.50 0.08
C LEU A 139 6.56 8.99 -0.06
N GLU A 140 6.53 9.76 1.02
CA GLU A 140 6.86 11.19 1.02
C GLU A 140 8.34 11.45 0.65
N THR A 141 9.20 10.43 0.75
CA THR A 141 10.57 10.53 0.23
C THR A 141 10.63 10.45 -1.31
N CYS A 142 9.54 10.06 -1.96
CA CYS A 142 9.39 9.94 -3.40
C CYS A 142 8.61 11.15 -3.96
N SER A 143 9.19 11.84 -4.94
CA SER A 143 8.56 13.02 -5.58
C SER A 143 7.18 12.75 -6.20
N GLU A 144 6.93 11.50 -6.57
CA GLU A 144 5.73 10.99 -7.22
C GLU A 144 4.49 11.04 -6.31
N TYR A 145 4.68 11.12 -4.99
CA TYR A 145 3.60 11.06 -3.99
C TYR A 145 3.44 12.35 -3.18
N ASP A 146 4.09 13.44 -3.61
CA ASP A 146 3.95 14.73 -2.95
C ASP A 146 2.47 15.15 -2.88
N GLY A 147 1.99 15.42 -1.67
CA GLY A 147 0.58 15.73 -1.39
C GLY A 147 -0.44 14.59 -1.56
N SER A 148 -0.04 13.39 -2.00
CA SER A 148 -0.96 12.26 -2.28
C SER A 148 -0.60 10.94 -1.57
N ALA A 149 0.50 10.89 -0.83
CA ALA A 149 0.97 9.70 -0.11
C ALA A 149 -0.10 9.13 0.83
N THR A 150 -0.74 9.98 1.65
CA THR A 150 -1.76 9.53 2.62
C THR A 150 -2.99 8.93 1.95
N SER A 151 -3.51 9.56 0.89
CA SER A 151 -4.65 9.04 0.13
C SER A 151 -4.31 7.72 -0.57
N THR A 152 -3.09 7.61 -1.11
CA THR A 152 -2.61 6.37 -1.75
C THR A 152 -2.58 5.22 -0.76
N VAL A 153 -1.97 5.40 0.41
CA VAL A 153 -1.87 4.34 1.43
C VAL A 153 -3.25 3.91 1.92
N ARG A 154 -4.16 4.87 2.16
CA ARG A 154 -5.55 4.55 2.53
C ARG A 154 -6.26 3.76 1.43
N GLY A 155 -6.08 4.15 0.17
CA GLY A 155 -6.60 3.39 -0.97
C GLY A 155 -6.06 1.96 -1.02
N MET A 156 -4.77 1.75 -0.74
CA MET A 156 -4.16 0.41 -0.69
C MET A 156 -4.74 -0.44 0.45
N ILE A 157 -5.02 0.15 1.62
CA ILE A 157 -5.72 -0.54 2.71
C ILE A 157 -7.11 -1.01 2.27
N TYR A 158 -7.90 -0.14 1.63
CA TYR A 158 -9.23 -0.51 1.13
C TYR A 158 -9.19 -1.50 -0.02
N PHE A 159 -8.16 -1.44 -0.86
CA PHE A 159 -7.89 -2.43 -1.90
C PHE A 159 -7.64 -3.82 -1.29
N LEU A 160 -6.74 -3.92 -0.32
CA LEU A 160 -6.44 -5.19 0.36
C LEU A 160 -7.64 -5.70 1.17
N THR A 161 -8.41 -4.80 1.78
CA THR A 161 -9.67 -5.15 2.45
C THR A 161 -10.67 -5.72 1.45
N GLY A 162 -10.85 -5.07 0.31
CA GLY A 162 -11.77 -5.48 -0.75
C GLY A 162 -11.38 -6.79 -1.44
N ASN A 163 -10.09 -7.12 -1.46
CA ASN A 163 -9.56 -8.38 -2.01
C ASN A 163 -9.40 -9.47 -0.96
N CYS A 164 -10.02 -9.30 0.21
CA CYS A 164 -10.06 -10.28 1.29
C CYS A 164 -8.75 -10.51 2.06
N HIS A 165 -7.74 -9.65 1.91
CA HIS A 165 -6.46 -9.80 2.63
C HIS A 165 -6.46 -9.20 4.04
N LEU A 166 -7.31 -8.20 4.32
CA LEU A 166 -7.42 -7.60 5.65
C LEU A 166 -8.74 -8.04 6.31
N VAL A 167 -8.63 -8.65 7.48
CA VAL A 167 -9.76 -9.10 8.30
C VAL A 167 -10.08 -8.03 9.34
N TRP A 168 -11.30 -7.50 9.32
CA TRP A 168 -11.74 -6.39 10.16
C TRP A 168 -12.71 -6.79 11.27
N HIS A 169 -13.04 -8.09 11.38
CA HIS A 169 -14.05 -8.63 12.29
C HIS A 169 -13.50 -9.79 13.14
#